data_AF-A0A939USF4-F1
#
_entry.id   AF-A0A939USF4-F1
#
_cell.length_a   1.000
_cell.length_b   1.000
_cell.length_c   1.000
_cell.angle_alpha   90.00
_cell.angle_beta   90.00
_cell.angle_gamma   90.00
#
_symmetry.space_group_name_H-M   'P 1'
#
loop_
_entity.id
_entity.type
_entity.pdbx_description
1 polymer ?
#
loop_
_entity_poly.entity_id
_entity_poly.type
_entity_poly.pdbx_seq_one_letter_code
_entity_poly.pdbx_strand_id
1 'polypeptide(L)'
;MKNSKFVLKAIVLVVIVAILSVTLSACLKIGLKENNVISRLEAYGATVKKNMRSAPVIEGWTSNADVAVKNILYATYVPDVDSSAGLDGEDVDMSAYEMQELYVIYTDDKKSGDWVEEHCKAYVKAEENADVTAHWNVYRYDNIILVGDYRLLAVARQY
;
A
#
# COMPACT_ATOMS: atom_id res chain seq x y z
N MET A 1 52.45 -9.62 17.05
CA MET A 1 51.66 -8.80 16.09
C MET A 1 50.82 -9.61 15.06
N LYS A 2 50.72 -10.95 15.14
CA LYS A 2 49.89 -11.75 14.19
C LYS A 2 48.38 -11.75 14.53
N ASN A 3 48.02 -11.52 15.80
CA ASN A 3 46.64 -11.71 16.27
C ASN A 3 45.72 -10.51 15.98
N SER A 4 46.25 -9.29 15.80
CA SER A 4 45.39 -8.11 15.60
C SER A 4 44.64 -8.14 14.25
N LYS A 5 45.23 -8.73 13.20
CA LYS A 5 44.57 -8.89 11.90
C LYS A 5 43.44 -9.92 11.94
N PHE A 6 43.51 -10.91 12.82
CA PHE A 6 42.47 -11.91 13.00
C PHE A 6 41.28 -11.34 13.80
N VAL A 7 41.59 -10.62 14.88
CA VAL A 7 40.58 -9.89 15.68
C VAL A 7 39.84 -8.86 14.82
N LEU A 8 40.55 -8.10 13.99
CA LEU A 8 39.94 -7.10 13.10
C LEU A 8 38.97 -7.75 12.09
N LYS A 9 39.35 -8.89 11.48
CA LYS A 9 38.47 -9.63 10.56
C LYS A 9 37.22 -10.17 11.25
N ALA A 10 37.34 -10.67 12.48
CA ALA A 10 36.21 -11.14 13.26
C ALA A 10 35.23 -10.00 13.60
N ILE A 11 35.74 -8.83 13.99
CA ILE A 11 34.91 -7.64 14.26
C ILE A 11 34.17 -7.19 12.99
N VAL A 12 34.86 -7.11 11.85
CA VAL A 12 34.25 -6.73 10.57
C VAL A 12 33.15 -7.72 10.17
N LEU A 13 33.39 -9.03 10.33
CA LEU A 13 32.39 -10.06 10.05
C LEU A 13 31.14 -9.89 10.93
N VAL A 14 31.32 -9.66 12.23
CA VAL A 14 30.20 -9.45 13.17
C VAL A 14 29.40 -8.19 12.79
N VAL A 15 30.06 -7.10 12.42
CA VAL A 15 29.39 -5.87 11.97
C VAL A 15 28.60 -6.10 10.68
N ILE A 16 29.17 -6.80 9.70
CA ILE A 16 28.47 -7.12 8.44
C ILE A 16 27.24 -7.99 8.72
N VAL A 17 27.39 -9.03 9.55
CA VAL A 17 26.28 -9.91 9.94
C VAL A 17 25.19 -9.12 10.67
N ALA A 18 25.56 -8.23 11.59
CA ALA A 18 24.59 -7.38 12.30
C ALA A 18 23.81 -6.47 11.35
N ILE A 19 24.48 -5.81 10.40
CA ILE A 19 23.83 -4.96 9.39
C ILE A 19 22.87 -5.77 8.53
N LEU A 20 23.30 -6.93 8.03
CA LEU A 20 22.47 -7.84 7.23
C LEU A 20 21.26 -8.36 8.00
N SER A 21 21.41 -8.64 9.30
CA SER A 21 20.34 -9.11 10.16
C SER A 21 19.23 -8.06 10.33
N VAL A 22 19.64 -6.80 10.49
CA VAL A 22 18.71 -5.67 10.65
C VAL A 22 17.95 -5.40 9.36
N THR A 23 18.62 -5.40 8.21
CA THR A 23 17.97 -5.19 6.91
C THR A 23 17.03 -6.33 6.55
N LEU A 24 17.43 -7.59 6.80
CA LEU A 24 16.57 -8.75 6.57
C LEU A 24 15.30 -8.72 7.44
N SER A 25 15.44 -8.34 8.71
CA SER A 25 14.31 -8.22 9.64
C SER A 25 13.34 -7.11 9.22
N ALA A 26 13.82 -5.98 8.71
CA ALA A 26 12.99 -4.90 8.20
C ALA A 26 12.22 -5.33 6.93
N CYS A 27 12.90 -6.02 6.00
CA CYS A 27 12.28 -6.57 4.80
C CYS A 27 11.20 -7.61 5.11
N LEU A 28 11.46 -8.52 6.06
CA LEU A 28 10.50 -9.53 6.51
C LEU A 28 9.27 -8.90 7.17
N LYS A 29 9.46 -7.89 8.03
CA LYS A 29 8.34 -7.17 8.66
C LYS A 29 7.42 -6.51 7.63
N ILE A 30 7.98 -5.87 6.61
CA ILE A 30 7.20 -5.24 5.54
C ILE A 30 6.47 -6.31 4.72
N GLY A 31 7.14 -7.40 4.33
CA GLY A 31 6.51 -8.49 3.57
C GLY A 31 5.39 -9.21 4.35
N LEU A 32 5.54 -9.39 5.66
CA LEU A 32 4.48 -9.96 6.51
C LEU A 32 3.26 -9.05 6.61
N LYS A 33 3.48 -7.74 6.76
CA LYS A 33 2.38 -6.75 6.74
C LYS A 33 1.69 -6.74 5.37
N GLU A 34 2.46 -6.80 4.28
CA GLU A 34 1.93 -6.88 2.93
C GLU A 34 1.02 -8.09 2.74
N ASN A 35 1.49 -9.28 3.12
CA ASN A 35 0.69 -10.50 3.00
C ASN A 35 -0.58 -10.46 3.85
N ASN A 36 -0.53 -9.91 5.08
CA ASN A 36 -1.70 -9.78 5.93
C ASN A 36 -2.75 -8.85 5.30
N VAL A 37 -2.33 -7.70 4.77
CA VAL A 37 -3.21 -6.78 4.04
C VAL A 37 -3.83 -7.46 2.82
N ILE A 38 -3.04 -8.17 2.01
CA ILE A 38 -3.54 -8.90 0.83
C ILE A 38 -4.57 -9.95 1.24
N SER A 39 -4.24 -10.83 2.19
CA SER A 39 -5.13 -11.91 2.61
C SER A 39 -6.46 -11.40 3.17
N ARG A 40 -6.45 -10.26 3.89
CA ARG A 40 -7.69 -9.63 4.38
C ARG A 40 -8.54 -9.04 3.26
N LEU A 41 -7.90 -8.34 2.32
CA LEU A 41 -8.59 -7.76 1.17
C LEU A 41 -9.20 -8.86 0.29
N GLU A 42 -8.45 -9.93 0.01
CA GLU A 42 -8.93 -11.09 -0.74
C GLU A 42 -10.05 -11.84 0.02
N ALA A 43 -9.94 -12.00 1.35
CA ALA A 43 -10.99 -12.61 2.16
C ALA A 43 -12.27 -11.76 2.22
N TYR A 44 -12.15 -10.44 2.03
CA TYR A 44 -13.28 -9.52 1.88
C TYR A 44 -13.87 -9.54 0.46
N GLY A 45 -13.24 -10.25 -0.49
CA GLY A 45 -13.69 -10.35 -1.88
C GLY A 45 -13.07 -9.31 -2.82
N ALA A 46 -12.09 -8.52 -2.36
CA ALA A 46 -11.39 -7.57 -3.22
C ALA A 46 -10.37 -8.28 -4.12
N THR A 47 -10.24 -7.82 -5.36
CA THR A 47 -9.15 -8.21 -6.26
C THR A 47 -7.93 -7.35 -5.98
N VAL A 48 -6.77 -7.96 -5.73
CA VAL A 48 -5.52 -7.23 -5.40
C VAL A 48 -4.49 -7.40 -6.51
N LYS A 49 -4.02 -6.29 -7.07
CA LYS A 49 -2.87 -6.19 -7.98
C LYS A 49 -1.65 -5.69 -7.22
N LYS A 50 -0.50 -6.34 -7.43
CA LYS A 50 0.78 -5.98 -6.80
C LYS A 50 1.67 -5.20 -7.77
N ASN A 51 2.63 -4.45 -7.23
CA ASN A 51 3.62 -3.69 -8.02
C ASN A 51 2.99 -2.71 -9.00
N MET A 52 1.91 -2.02 -8.60
CA MET A 52 1.34 -0.94 -9.40
C MET A 52 2.38 0.17 -9.54
N ARG A 53 2.65 0.64 -10.77
CA ARG A 53 3.61 1.74 -11.01
C ARG A 53 2.99 2.96 -11.71
N SER A 54 1.71 2.88 -12.06
CA SER A 54 0.95 3.99 -12.65
C SER A 54 -0.49 3.97 -12.15
N ALA A 55 -0.94 5.11 -11.63
CA ALA A 55 -2.33 5.47 -11.39
C ALA A 55 -2.37 6.99 -11.16
N PRO A 56 -3.52 7.67 -11.34
CA PRO A 56 -3.59 9.13 -11.17
C PRO A 56 -3.06 9.61 -9.81
N VAL A 57 -3.40 8.90 -8.73
CA VAL A 57 -2.93 9.24 -7.38
C VAL A 57 -1.42 9.08 -7.19
N ILE A 58 -0.75 8.27 -8.03
CA ILE A 58 0.71 7.98 -7.93
C ILE A 58 1.51 8.51 -9.13
N GLU A 59 0.90 9.35 -9.96
CA GLU A 59 1.50 9.85 -11.19
C GLU A 59 2.73 10.73 -10.86
N GLY A 60 3.83 10.51 -11.57
CA GLY A 60 5.06 11.30 -11.42
C GLY A 60 5.90 10.99 -10.17
N TRP A 61 5.47 10.06 -9.30
CA TRP A 61 6.21 9.74 -8.06
C TRP A 61 7.54 9.02 -8.33
N THR A 62 7.54 8.09 -9.28
CA THR A 62 8.72 7.27 -9.63
C THR A 62 9.83 8.08 -10.30
N SER A 63 9.53 9.29 -10.77
CA SER A 63 10.50 10.27 -11.27
C SER A 63 11.15 11.12 -10.17
N ASN A 64 10.63 11.06 -8.94
CA ASN A 64 11.21 11.79 -7.81
C ASN A 64 12.32 10.95 -7.15
N ALA A 65 13.58 11.30 -7.43
CA ALA A 65 14.76 10.59 -6.92
C ALA A 65 14.87 10.61 -5.38
N ASP A 66 14.15 11.52 -4.71
CA ASP A 66 14.13 11.64 -3.25
C ASP A 66 13.08 10.75 -2.56
N VAL A 67 12.26 10.01 -3.32
CA VAL A 67 11.13 9.23 -2.81
C VAL A 67 11.33 7.74 -3.07
N ALA A 68 11.60 6.99 -2.00
CA ALA A 68 11.80 5.54 -2.04
C ALA A 68 10.48 4.79 -1.80
N VAL A 69 9.77 4.49 -2.90
CA VAL A 69 8.59 3.61 -2.89
C VAL A 69 8.98 2.19 -3.26
N LYS A 70 8.80 1.27 -2.31
CA LYS A 70 9.13 -0.15 -2.46
C LYS A 70 8.08 -0.88 -3.29
N ASN A 71 6.82 -0.80 -2.86
CA ASN A 71 5.71 -1.51 -3.49
C ASN A 71 4.41 -0.70 -3.38
N ILE A 72 3.51 -0.94 -4.31
CA ILE A 72 2.17 -0.38 -4.31
C ILE A 72 1.21 -1.53 -4.64
N LEU A 73 0.29 -1.81 -3.72
CA LEU A 73 -0.85 -2.66 -3.98
C LEU A 73 -2.01 -1.80 -4.44
N TYR A 74 -2.79 -2.32 -5.36
CA TYR A 74 -4.04 -1.75 -5.79
C TYR A 74 -5.14 -2.79 -5.62
N ALA A 75 -6.14 -2.47 -4.81
CA ALA A 75 -7.25 -3.33 -4.51
C ALA A 75 -8.55 -2.73 -5.03
N THR A 76 -9.36 -3.55 -5.67
CA THR A 76 -10.67 -3.17 -6.19
C THR A 76 -11.74 -4.10 -5.65
N TYR A 77 -12.88 -3.54 -5.26
CA TYR A 77 -14.05 -4.31 -4.87
C TYR A 77 -15.29 -3.76 -5.57
N VAL A 78 -16.04 -4.66 -6.18
CA VAL A 78 -17.38 -4.37 -6.70
C VAL A 78 -18.34 -5.03 -5.71
N PRO A 79 -19.17 -4.26 -4.98
CA PRO A 79 -20.17 -4.84 -4.10
C PRO A 79 -21.02 -5.87 -4.84
N ASP A 80 -21.22 -7.05 -4.25
CA ASP A 80 -22.09 -8.06 -4.84
C ASP A 80 -23.47 -7.46 -5.08
N VAL A 81 -23.83 -7.36 -6.36
CA VAL A 81 -25.22 -7.15 -6.76
C VAL A 81 -25.91 -8.47 -6.47
N ASP A 82 -26.83 -8.48 -5.52
CA ASP A 82 -27.61 -9.67 -5.22
C ASP A 82 -28.32 -10.12 -6.50
N SER A 83 -27.79 -11.16 -7.14
CA SER A 83 -28.28 -11.66 -8.43
C SER A 83 -29.74 -12.16 -8.38
N SER A 84 -30.33 -12.27 -7.18
CA SER A 84 -31.78 -12.48 -7.00
C SER A 84 -32.65 -11.26 -7.31
N ALA A 85 -32.10 -10.06 -7.46
CA ALA A 85 -32.86 -8.89 -7.92
C ALA A 85 -33.29 -8.98 -9.40
N GLY A 86 -32.77 -9.96 -10.16
CA GLY A 86 -33.07 -10.16 -11.58
C GLY A 86 -34.21 -11.14 -11.89
N LEU A 87 -35.05 -11.54 -10.92
CA LEU A 87 -36.16 -12.46 -11.20
C LEU A 87 -37.35 -11.80 -11.94
N ASP A 88 -37.40 -10.47 -12.05
CA ASP A 88 -38.48 -9.73 -12.73
C ASP A 88 -38.04 -8.96 -13.99
N GLY A 89 -36.82 -9.18 -14.49
CA GLY A 89 -36.38 -8.64 -15.78
C GLY A 89 -36.19 -7.12 -15.82
N GLU A 90 -35.96 -6.48 -14.68
CA GLU A 90 -35.51 -5.09 -14.63
C GLU A 90 -33.99 -5.06 -14.79
N ASP A 91 -33.50 -4.30 -15.78
CA ASP A 91 -32.07 -4.01 -15.96
C ASP A 91 -31.58 -3.32 -14.68
N VAL A 92 -30.89 -4.08 -13.82
CA VAL A 92 -30.27 -3.51 -12.63
C VAL A 92 -29.18 -2.57 -13.10
N ASP A 93 -29.40 -1.28 -12.88
CA ASP A 93 -28.44 -0.23 -13.22
C ASP A 93 -27.15 -0.41 -12.40
N MET A 94 -26.19 -1.11 -12.99
CA MET A 94 -24.87 -1.33 -12.43
C MET A 94 -24.10 -0.02 -12.23
N SER A 95 -24.56 1.11 -12.78
CA SER A 95 -23.92 2.42 -12.57
C SER A 95 -24.13 2.98 -11.15
N ALA A 96 -25.09 2.44 -10.39
CA ALA A 96 -25.27 2.79 -8.98
C ALA A 96 -24.29 2.09 -8.03
N TYR A 97 -23.52 1.11 -8.53
CA TYR A 97 -22.51 0.38 -7.74
C TYR A 97 -21.12 0.87 -8.13
N GLU A 98 -20.69 1.96 -7.49
CA GLU A 98 -19.35 2.51 -7.67
C GLU A 98 -18.29 1.49 -7.28
N MET A 99 -17.37 1.23 -8.21
CA MET A 99 -16.18 0.41 -7.94
C MET A 99 -15.38 1.06 -6.81
N GLN A 100 -15.16 0.30 -5.74
CA GLN A 100 -14.34 0.76 -4.62
C GLN A 100 -12.88 0.49 -4.94
N GLU A 101 -12.03 1.47 -4.69
CA GLU A 101 -10.59 1.40 -4.95
C GLU A 101 -9.78 1.67 -3.68
N LEU A 102 -8.65 0.98 -3.54
CA LEU A 102 -7.68 1.20 -2.47
C LEU A 102 -6.26 1.02 -3.00
N TYR A 103 -5.40 1.99 -2.72
CA TYR A 103 -3.96 1.89 -2.91
C TYR A 103 -3.28 1.72 -1.55
N VAL A 104 -2.38 0.74 -1.48
CA VAL A 104 -1.53 0.50 -0.30
C VAL A 104 -0.07 0.66 -0.72
N ILE A 105 0.55 1.73 -0.24
CA ILE A 105 1.88 2.16 -0.65
C ILE A 105 2.86 1.88 0.48
N TYR A 106 3.94 1.17 0.15
CA TYR A 106 5.02 0.83 1.06
C TYR A 106 6.25 1.67 0.73
N THR A 107 6.74 2.44 1.69
CA THR A 107 7.98 3.22 1.58
C THR A 107 9.12 2.58 2.36
N ASP A 108 10.37 2.92 2.00
CA ASP A 108 11.54 2.40 2.71
C ASP A 108 11.90 3.23 3.95
N ASP A 109 11.50 4.51 3.98
CA ASP A 109 11.86 5.44 5.03
C ASP A 109 10.73 6.44 5.36
N LYS A 110 10.91 7.13 6.49
CA LYS A 110 9.94 8.09 7.03
C LYS A 110 9.78 9.32 6.13
N LYS A 111 10.85 9.85 5.53
CA LYS A 111 10.80 11.04 4.66
C LYS A 111 9.97 10.75 3.42
N SER A 112 10.22 9.60 2.78
CA SER A 112 9.42 9.10 1.67
C SER A 112 7.96 8.92 2.09
N GLY A 113 7.71 8.37 3.28
CA GLY A 113 6.35 8.21 3.81
C GLY A 113 5.63 9.54 4.10
N ASP A 114 6.35 10.55 4.61
CA ASP A 114 5.81 11.90 4.86
C ASP A 114 5.36 12.54 3.54
N TRP A 115 6.24 12.48 2.52
CA TRP A 115 5.97 13.06 1.19
C TRP A 115 4.81 12.37 0.47
N VAL A 116 4.76 11.04 0.50
CA VAL A 116 3.68 10.24 -0.10
C VAL A 116 2.34 10.53 0.57
N GLU A 117 2.31 10.59 1.90
CA GLU A 117 1.10 10.90 2.65
C GLU A 117 0.55 12.29 2.27
N GLU A 118 1.43 13.30 2.16
CA GLU A 118 1.05 14.64 1.75
C GLU A 118 0.48 14.68 0.32
N HIS A 119 1.11 13.99 -0.63
CA HIS A 119 0.63 13.90 -2.01
C HIS A 119 -0.73 13.20 -2.11
N CYS A 120 -0.91 12.08 -1.41
CA CYS A 120 -2.21 11.41 -1.35
C CYS A 120 -3.29 12.33 -0.79
N LYS A 121 -2.99 13.08 0.27
CA LYS A 121 -3.95 14.01 0.88
C LYS A 121 -4.29 15.16 -0.05
N ALA A 122 -3.31 15.67 -0.79
CA ALA A 122 -3.55 16.70 -1.80
C ALA A 122 -4.47 16.17 -2.90
N TYR A 123 -4.19 14.97 -3.44
CA TYR A 123 -5.00 14.32 -4.46
C TYR A 123 -6.46 14.14 -4.02
N VAL A 124 -6.68 13.59 -2.82
CA VAL A 124 -8.04 13.35 -2.28
C VAL A 124 -8.82 14.64 -2.03
N LYS A 125 -8.14 15.73 -1.66
CA LYS A 125 -8.76 17.03 -1.36
C LYS A 125 -8.95 17.95 -2.57
N ALA A 126 -8.37 17.60 -3.71
CA ALA A 126 -8.46 18.42 -4.91
C ALA A 126 -9.89 18.39 -5.46
N GLU A 127 -10.47 19.56 -5.72
CA GLU A 127 -11.88 19.68 -6.14
C GLU A 127 -12.14 18.97 -7.47
N GLU A 128 -11.16 18.98 -8.37
CA GLU A 128 -11.21 18.30 -9.66
C GLU A 128 -11.32 16.77 -9.56
N ASN A 129 -11.01 16.19 -8.39
CA ASN A 129 -11.09 14.75 -8.15
C ASN A 129 -12.31 14.37 -7.28
N ALA A 130 -13.09 15.34 -6.80
CA ALA A 130 -14.12 15.13 -5.78
C ALA A 130 -15.15 14.08 -6.17
N ASP A 131 -15.47 13.97 -7.46
CA ASP A 131 -16.43 12.99 -7.99
C ASP A 131 -15.95 11.54 -7.78
N VAL A 132 -14.64 11.31 -7.77
CA VAL A 132 -14.04 9.97 -7.59
C VAL A 132 -13.60 9.76 -6.13
N THR A 133 -13.21 10.84 -5.44
CA THR A 133 -12.61 10.79 -4.11
C THR A 133 -13.59 11.12 -2.98
N ALA A 134 -14.89 11.28 -3.27
CA ALA A 134 -15.92 11.64 -2.28
C ALA A 134 -15.90 10.75 -1.02
N HIS A 135 -15.56 9.47 -1.19
CA HIS A 135 -15.50 8.47 -0.11
C HIS A 135 -14.07 8.08 0.27
N TRP A 136 -13.07 8.76 -0.29
CA TRP A 136 -11.68 8.42 -0.08
C TRP A 136 -11.10 9.07 1.16
N ASN A 137 -10.14 8.39 1.78
CA ASN A 137 -9.36 8.96 2.86
C ASN A 137 -7.90 8.49 2.77
N VAL A 138 -7.01 9.14 3.52
CA VAL A 138 -5.59 8.82 3.58
C VAL A 138 -5.20 8.50 5.01
N TYR A 139 -4.60 7.33 5.20
CA TYR A 139 -4.11 6.91 6.49
C TYR A 139 -2.69 6.39 6.39
N ARG A 140 -1.90 6.68 7.42
CA ARG A 140 -0.54 6.22 7.52
C ARG A 140 -0.31 5.45 8.79
N TYR A 141 0.46 4.38 8.65
CA TYR A 141 0.99 3.59 9.74
C TYR A 141 2.44 3.27 9.46
N ASP A 142 3.35 3.96 10.17
CA ASP A 142 4.79 3.83 9.95
C ASP A 142 5.14 4.14 8.47
N ASN A 143 5.69 3.18 7.72
CA ASN A 143 6.03 3.33 6.30
C ASN A 143 4.97 2.74 5.35
N ILE A 144 3.72 2.62 5.81
CA ILE A 144 2.59 2.14 5.00
C ILE A 144 1.54 3.23 4.90
N ILE A 145 1.22 3.64 3.68
CA ILE A 145 0.22 4.65 3.36
C ILE A 145 -0.93 3.96 2.65
N LEU A 146 -2.14 4.17 3.14
CA LEU A 146 -3.38 3.66 2.59
C LEU A 146 -4.18 4.86 2.05
N VAL A 147 -4.59 4.81 0.78
CA VAL A 147 -5.43 5.85 0.16
C VAL A 147 -6.50 5.21 -0.71
N GLY A 148 -7.77 5.54 -0.49
CA GLY A 148 -8.90 4.93 -1.21
C GLY A 148 -10.20 4.99 -0.43
N ASP A 149 -11.22 4.27 -0.88
CA ASP A 149 -12.55 4.20 -0.27
C ASP A 149 -12.48 3.73 1.20
N TYR A 150 -13.23 4.41 2.07
CA TYR A 150 -13.24 4.16 3.51
C TYR A 150 -13.60 2.71 3.90
N ARG A 151 -14.37 1.99 3.08
CA ARG A 151 -14.76 0.59 3.34
C ARG A 151 -13.57 -0.34 3.18
N LEU A 152 -12.86 -0.24 2.06
CA LEU A 152 -11.62 -1.00 1.84
C LEU A 152 -10.51 -0.58 2.82
N LEU A 153 -10.45 0.70 3.18
CA LEU A 153 -9.56 1.17 4.24
C LEU A 153 -9.86 0.49 5.58
N ALA A 154 -11.12 0.40 5.98
CA ALA A 154 -11.50 -0.24 7.24
C ALA A 154 -11.07 -1.73 7.29
N VAL A 155 -11.15 -2.43 6.16
CA VAL A 155 -10.68 -3.83 6.03
C VAL A 155 -9.15 -3.89 6.12
N ALA A 156 -8.45 -3.06 5.33
CA ALA A 156 -7.01 -3.08 5.27
C ALA A 156 -6.38 -2.73 6.63
N ARG A 157 -6.94 -1.78 7.39
CA ARG A 157 -6.38 -1.26 8.65
C ARG A 157 -6.32 -2.24 9.81
N GLN A 158 -7.02 -3.36 9.73
CA GLN A 158 -7.07 -4.34 10.81
C GLN A 158 -5.86 -5.29 10.82
N TYR A 159 -4.78 -5.01 10.07
CA TYR A 159 -3.60 -5.89 9.96
C TYR A 159 -2.82 -6.07 11.27
#